data_AF-A0A2J8JG45-F1
#
_entry.id   AF-A0A2J8JG45-F1
#
_cell.length_a   1.000
_cell.length_b   1.000
_cell.length_c   1.000
_cell.angle_alpha   90.00
_cell.angle_beta   90.00
_cell.angle_gamma   90.00
#
_symmetry.space_group_name_H-M   'P 1'
#
loop_
_entity.id
_entity.type
_entity.pdbx_description
1 polymer ?
#
loop_
_entity_poly.entity_id
_entity_poly.type
_entity_poly.pdbx_seq_one_letter_code
_entity_poly.pdbx_strand_id
1 'polypeptide(L)'
;MVRRALLCLAVAALVRADAPEEEDHVLVLRKSNFAEALAAHKYLLVDATEESDLAQQYGVRGYPTIKFFRNGDTASPKEYTAGREADDIVNWLKKRTGPAATTLPDGAAAESLVESSEVAVIGFFKDVESDSAKQFLQAAEAIDDIPFGITSNSDV
;
A
#
# COMPACT_ATOMS: atom_id res chain seq x y z
N MET A 1 20.76 -39.17 -39.07
CA MET A 1 20.76 -39.05 -37.58
C MET A 1 21.60 -37.85 -37.20
N VAL A 2 20.95 -36.70 -37.04
CA VAL A 2 21.59 -35.41 -36.68
C VAL A 2 21.78 -35.37 -35.17
N ARG A 3 22.99 -35.15 -34.66
CA ARG A 3 23.19 -34.79 -33.24
C ARG A 3 24.60 -34.23 -32.97
N ARG A 4 24.59 -33.10 -32.25
CA ARG A 4 25.66 -32.48 -31.43
C ARG A 4 26.56 -31.45 -32.11
N ALA A 5 26.01 -30.24 -32.28
CA ALA A 5 26.81 -29.02 -32.14
C ALA A 5 26.90 -28.68 -30.65
N LEU A 6 28.13 -28.65 -30.12
CA LEU A 6 28.46 -28.04 -28.83
C LEU A 6 28.20 -26.54 -28.92
N LEU A 7 27.31 -26.02 -28.08
CA LEU A 7 27.25 -24.60 -27.76
C LEU A 7 27.48 -24.49 -26.25
N CYS A 8 28.75 -24.33 -25.85
CA CYS A 8 29.12 -24.08 -24.46
C CYS A 8 29.47 -22.60 -24.26
N LEU A 9 28.93 -22.07 -23.16
CA LEU A 9 29.37 -20.92 -22.40
C LEU A 9 29.10 -19.52 -23.00
N ALA A 10 27.82 -19.13 -22.99
CA ALA A 10 27.50 -17.76 -22.62
C ALA A 10 27.68 -17.65 -21.10
N VAL A 11 28.70 -16.92 -20.67
CA VAL A 11 28.79 -16.39 -19.31
C VAL A 11 27.64 -15.41 -19.16
N ALA A 12 26.48 -15.90 -18.70
CA ALA A 12 25.47 -15.02 -18.15
C ALA A 12 26.08 -14.50 -16.86
N ALA A 13 26.57 -13.26 -16.91
CA ALA A 13 26.81 -12.47 -15.73
C ALA A 13 25.53 -12.51 -14.90
N LEU A 14 25.53 -13.34 -13.86
CA LEU A 14 24.54 -13.27 -12.81
C LEU A 14 24.73 -11.89 -12.23
N VAL A 15 23.89 -10.94 -12.65
CA VAL A 15 23.64 -9.73 -11.89
C VAL A 15 23.14 -10.25 -10.55
N ARG A 16 24.06 -10.41 -9.61
CA ARG A 16 23.70 -10.60 -8.22
C ARG A 16 23.00 -9.30 -7.88
N ALA A 17 21.68 -9.37 -7.77
CA ALA A 17 20.95 -8.39 -6.99
C ALA A 17 21.71 -8.28 -5.67
N ASP A 18 22.14 -7.07 -5.35
CA ASP A 18 22.89 -6.78 -4.14
C ASP A 18 22.03 -7.31 -2.99
N ALA A 19 22.58 -8.22 -2.19
CA ALA A 19 21.85 -8.74 -1.05
C ALA A 19 21.48 -7.55 -0.14
N PRO A 20 20.30 -7.57 0.51
CA PRO A 20 19.93 -6.54 1.46
C PRO A 20 21.03 -6.40 2.53
N GLU A 21 21.76 -5.27 2.51
CA GLU A 21 22.71 -4.93 3.57
C GLU A 21 21.90 -4.40 4.77
N GLU A 22 21.99 -5.11 5.89
CA GLU A 22 21.40 -4.70 7.17
C GLU A 22 22.51 -4.04 8.02
N GLU A 23 22.31 -2.78 8.41
CA GLU A 23 23.11 -2.11 9.44
C GLU A 23 22.22 -1.82 10.65
N ASP A 24 22.62 -2.25 11.85
CA ASP A 24 21.89 -1.99 13.10
C ASP A 24 20.37 -2.33 13.07
N HIS A 25 19.99 -3.41 12.39
CA HIS A 25 18.60 -3.83 12.16
C HIS A 25 17.76 -2.87 11.29
N VAL A 26 18.43 -1.97 10.58
CA VAL A 26 17.87 -1.09 9.55
C VAL A 26 18.26 -1.65 8.19
N LEU A 27 17.27 -1.83 7.33
CA LEU A 27 17.50 -2.28 5.96
C LEU A 27 17.80 -1.07 5.06
N VAL A 28 19.00 -1.01 4.49
CA VAL A 28 19.35 0.08 3.56
C VAL A 28 18.74 -0.19 2.18
N LEU A 29 17.79 0.67 1.77
CA LEU A 29 17.07 0.54 0.51
C LEU A 29 17.72 1.34 -0.63
N ARG A 30 18.31 0.63 -1.58
CA ARG A 30 18.77 1.15 -2.86
C ARG A 30 17.70 0.99 -3.93
N LYS A 31 17.79 1.77 -5.00
CA LYS A 31 16.92 1.60 -6.19
C LYS A 31 16.93 0.17 -6.74
N SER A 32 18.06 -0.53 -6.63
CA SER A 32 18.25 -1.90 -7.13
C SER A 32 17.60 -2.99 -6.26
N ASN A 33 17.44 -2.78 -4.95
CA ASN A 33 16.92 -3.77 -4.00
C ASN A 33 15.51 -3.44 -3.47
N PHE A 34 14.99 -2.25 -3.78
CA PHE A 34 13.71 -1.73 -3.26
C PHE A 34 12.52 -2.68 -3.48
N ALA A 35 12.39 -3.27 -4.67
CA ALA A 35 11.28 -4.16 -4.99
C ALA A 35 11.33 -5.47 -4.19
N GLU A 36 12.53 -6.02 -3.98
CA GLU A 36 12.73 -7.24 -3.20
C GLU A 36 12.53 -6.98 -1.71
N ALA A 37 13.06 -5.86 -1.22
CA ALA A 37 12.91 -5.44 0.16
C ALA A 37 11.44 -5.17 0.55
N LEU A 38 10.67 -4.51 -0.32
CA LEU A 38 9.23 -4.33 -0.13
C LEU A 38 8.46 -5.66 -0.06
N ALA A 39 8.92 -6.68 -0.79
CA ALA A 39 8.31 -8.00 -0.76
C ALA A 39 8.70 -8.79 0.51
N ALA A 40 9.93 -8.62 0.99
CA ALA A 40 10.48 -9.37 2.12
C ALA A 40 10.15 -8.76 3.49
N HIS A 41 9.98 -7.45 3.59
CA HIS A 41 9.85 -6.74 4.87
C HIS A 41 8.57 -5.90 4.94
N LYS A 42 7.79 -6.13 6.00
CA LYS A 42 6.55 -5.39 6.27
C LYS A 42 6.80 -3.93 6.63
N TYR A 43 7.94 -3.63 7.26
CA TYR A 43 8.34 -2.30 7.69
C TYR A 43 9.78 -2.05 7.27
N LEU A 44 10.04 -0.86 6.74
CA LEU A 44 11.33 -0.48 6.19
C LEU A 44 11.68 0.92 6.70
N LEU A 45 12.95 1.10 7.04
CA LEU A 45 13.55 2.38 7.37
C LEU A 45 14.58 2.68 6.28
N VAL A 46 14.63 3.92 5.81
CA VAL A 46 15.54 4.33 4.74
C VAL A 46 16.44 5.42 5.28
N ASP A 47 17.76 5.23 5.17
CA ASP A 47 18.70 6.31 5.41
C ASP A 47 18.72 7.26 4.21
N ALA A 48 18.01 8.37 4.36
CA ALA A 48 17.93 9.41 3.34
C ALA A 48 19.22 10.23 3.18
N THR A 49 20.21 10.08 4.06
CA THR A 49 21.54 10.70 3.89
C THR A 49 22.39 9.97 2.86
N GLU A 50 22.20 8.66 2.73
CA GLU A 50 22.82 7.84 1.70
C GLU A 50 21.96 7.74 0.44
N GLU A 51 20.64 7.67 0.60
CA GLU A 51 19.67 7.45 -0.49
C GLU A 51 18.95 8.75 -0.89
N SER A 52 19.73 9.77 -1.22
CA SER A 52 19.21 11.12 -1.52
C SER A 52 18.25 11.15 -2.71
N ASP A 53 18.49 10.33 -3.73
CA ASP A 53 17.62 10.24 -4.91
C ASP A 53 16.24 9.69 -4.56
N LEU A 54 16.19 8.69 -3.67
CA LEU A 54 14.94 8.08 -3.20
C LEU A 54 14.18 9.06 -2.29
N ALA A 55 14.90 9.74 -1.41
CA ALA A 55 14.35 10.79 -0.56
C ALA A 55 13.73 11.92 -1.41
N GLN A 56 14.43 12.36 -2.46
CA GLN A 56 13.93 13.36 -3.39
C GLN A 56 12.72 12.85 -4.19
N GLN A 57 12.77 11.61 -4.70
CA GLN A 57 11.68 10.99 -5.45
C GLN A 57 10.35 11.02 -4.67
N TYR A 58 10.39 10.74 -3.37
CA TYR A 58 9.20 10.74 -2.52
C TYR A 58 8.95 12.07 -1.78
N GLY A 59 9.74 13.11 -2.07
CA GLY A 59 9.54 14.45 -1.54
C GLY A 59 9.83 14.57 -0.04
N VAL A 60 10.81 13.84 0.48
CA VAL A 60 11.28 13.98 1.87
C VAL A 60 12.02 15.33 2.01
N ARG A 61 11.50 16.22 2.85
CA ARG A 61 12.02 17.59 3.05
C ARG A 61 12.62 17.84 4.43
N GLY A 62 12.46 16.92 5.36
CA GLY A 62 12.95 17.01 6.72
C GLY A 62 12.83 15.66 7.40
N TYR A 63 13.49 15.49 8.55
CA TYR A 63 13.54 14.20 9.23
C TYR A 63 12.92 14.28 10.63
N PRO A 64 12.22 13.21 11.08
CA PRO A 64 11.79 12.05 10.29
C PRO A 64 10.61 12.37 9.36
N THR A 65 10.51 11.67 8.22
CA THR A 65 9.29 11.62 7.37
C THR A 65 8.88 10.16 7.23
N ILE A 66 7.63 9.85 7.60
CA ILE A 66 7.08 8.50 7.50
C ILE A 66 6.06 8.48 6.37
N LYS A 67 6.18 7.51 5.46
CA LYS A 67 5.27 7.31 4.33
C LYS A 67 4.75 5.87 4.31
N PHE A 68 3.46 5.74 4.04
CA PHE A 68 2.75 4.47 3.94
C PHE A 68 2.52 4.13 2.48
N PHE A 69 2.94 2.92 2.11
CA PHE A 69 2.77 2.34 0.79
C PHE A 69 1.78 1.19 0.91
N ARG A 70 0.70 1.22 0.12
CA ARG A 70 -0.34 0.19 0.13
C ARG A 70 -0.25 -0.62 -1.16
N ASN A 71 -0.28 -1.96 -1.06
CA ASN A 71 -0.30 -2.86 -2.21
C ASN A 71 0.82 -2.62 -3.25
N GLY A 72 1.98 -2.13 -2.80
CA GLY A 72 3.10 -1.80 -3.69
C GLY A 72 2.89 -0.55 -4.55
N ASP A 73 1.83 0.23 -4.31
CA ASP A 73 1.64 1.52 -4.97
C ASP A 73 2.73 2.51 -4.53
N THR A 74 3.63 2.80 -5.47
CA THR A 74 4.71 3.77 -5.32
C THR A 74 4.36 5.13 -5.91
N ALA A 75 3.22 5.26 -6.59
CA ALA A 75 2.81 6.51 -7.21
C ALA A 75 2.18 7.48 -6.19
N SER A 76 1.45 6.95 -5.20
CA SER A 76 0.70 7.77 -4.25
C SER A 76 0.86 7.39 -2.77
N PRO A 77 2.10 7.33 -2.23
CA PRO A 77 2.29 7.02 -0.82
C PRO A 77 1.68 8.10 0.09
N LYS A 78 1.00 7.67 1.15
CA LYS A 78 0.37 8.57 2.12
C LYS A 78 1.37 8.96 3.19
N GLU A 79 1.52 10.26 3.44
CA GLU A 79 2.39 10.75 4.50
C GLU A 79 1.71 10.60 5.88
N TYR A 80 2.46 10.11 6.86
CA TYR A 80 2.01 10.02 8.24
C TYR A 80 2.19 11.36 8.93
N THR A 81 1.07 11.97 9.32
CA THR A 81 1.02 13.30 9.94
C THR A 81 0.36 13.30 11.32
N ALA A 82 0.07 12.11 11.87
CA ALA A 82 -0.56 11.96 13.18
C ALA A 82 0.45 12.05 14.34
N GLY A 83 0.02 11.71 15.56
CA GLY A 83 0.84 11.84 16.77
C GLY A 83 2.08 10.94 16.78
N ARG A 84 2.98 11.15 17.74
CA ARG A 84 4.27 10.44 17.79
C ARG A 84 4.26 9.25 18.74
N GLU A 85 3.12 8.91 19.33
CA GLU A 85 3.00 7.77 20.22
C GLU A 85 2.75 6.49 19.43
N ALA A 86 3.13 5.34 20.02
CA ALA A 86 2.95 4.04 19.36
C ALA A 86 1.46 3.78 19.02
N ASP A 87 0.56 4.16 19.93
CA ASP A 87 -0.88 3.99 19.72
C ASP A 87 -1.41 4.85 18.56
N ASP A 88 -0.87 6.05 18.34
CA ASP A 88 -1.23 6.89 17.20
C ASP A 88 -0.88 6.19 15.88
N ILE A 89 0.33 5.65 15.78
CA ILE A 89 0.82 4.94 14.60
C ILE A 89 -0.05 3.73 14.32
N VAL A 90 -0.33 2.92 15.36
CA VAL A 90 -1.17 1.72 15.24
C VAL A 90 -2.58 2.08 14.81
N ASN A 91 -3.19 3.09 15.43
CA ASN A 91 -4.55 3.52 15.10
C ASN A 91 -4.64 4.11 13.68
N TRP A 92 -3.62 4.85 13.26
CA TRP A 92 -3.52 5.39 11.91
C TRP A 92 -3.42 4.28 10.85
N LEU A 93 -2.62 3.24 11.12
CA LEU A 93 -2.50 2.07 10.25
C LEU A 93 -3.81 1.29 10.19
N LYS A 94 -4.45 1.01 11.33
CA LYS A 94 -5.73 0.27 11.37
C LYS A 94 -6.80 0.92 10.49
N LYS A 95 -6.89 2.24 10.49
CA LYS A 95 -7.84 2.98 9.63
C LYS A 95 -7.57 2.81 8.13
N ARG A 96 -6.31 2.59 7.75
CA ARG A 96 -5.86 2.51 6.34
C ARG A 96 -5.61 1.11 5.83
N THR A 97 -5.52 0.12 6.71
CA THR A 97 -5.40 -1.31 6.36
C THR A 97 -6.71 -2.07 6.56
N GLY A 98 -7.75 -1.41 7.08
CA GLY A 98 -9.10 -1.95 7.17
C GLY A 98 -9.77 -2.12 5.80
N PRO A 99 -10.98 -2.70 5.78
CA PRO A 99 -11.77 -2.81 4.55
C PRO A 99 -12.02 -1.41 3.97
N ALA A 100 -11.91 -1.28 2.65
CA ALA A 100 -12.05 -0.01 1.96
C ALA A 100 -13.45 0.61 2.12
N ALA A 101 -14.47 -0.24 2.26
CA ALA A 101 -15.84 0.17 2.55
C ALA A 101 -16.42 -0.71 3.66
N THR A 102 -17.27 -0.12 4.50
CA THR A 102 -18.01 -0.85 5.54
C THR A 102 -19.20 -1.57 4.91
N THR A 103 -19.38 -2.86 5.21
CA THR A 103 -20.58 -3.60 4.76
C THR A 103 -21.80 -3.12 5.53
N LEU A 104 -22.84 -2.68 4.83
CA LEU A 104 -24.08 -2.16 5.41
C LEU A 104 -25.19 -3.23 5.32
N PRO A 105 -25.58 -3.86 6.43
CA PRO A 105 -26.57 -4.93 6.42
C PRO A 105 -28.01 -4.42 6.22
N ASP A 106 -28.31 -3.18 6.61
CA ASP A 106 -29.65 -2.60 6.64
C ASP A 106 -29.63 -1.06 6.51
N GLY A 107 -30.81 -0.48 6.35
CA GLY A 107 -30.98 0.98 6.20
C GLY A 107 -30.50 1.77 7.41
N ALA A 108 -30.60 1.21 8.63
CA ALA A 108 -30.14 1.87 9.84
C ALA A 108 -28.60 2.02 9.85
N ALA A 109 -27.87 1.01 9.35
CA ALA A 109 -26.43 1.10 9.17
C ALA A 109 -26.05 2.13 8.10
N ALA A 110 -26.82 2.25 7.03
CA ALA A 110 -26.62 3.26 6.00
C ALA A 110 -26.86 4.68 6.53
N GLU A 111 -27.94 4.90 7.27
CA GLU A 111 -28.22 6.17 7.93
C GLU A 111 -27.09 6.56 8.90
N SER A 112 -26.64 5.62 9.72
CA SER A 112 -25.53 5.85 10.66
C SER A 112 -24.24 6.25 9.96
N LEU A 113 -23.95 5.66 8.79
CA LEU A 113 -22.77 6.01 7.99
C LEU A 113 -22.88 7.44 7.44
N VAL A 114 -24.06 7.80 6.90
CA VAL A 114 -24.31 9.14 6.35
C VAL A 114 -24.27 10.21 7.44
N GLU A 115 -24.76 9.92 8.65
CA GLU A 115 -24.71 10.85 9.78
C GLU A 115 -23.30 11.02 10.36
N SER A 116 -22.40 10.05 10.14
CA SER A 116 -21.05 10.08 10.71
C SER A 116 -20.10 11.09 10.06
N SER A 117 -20.46 11.66 8.90
CA SER A 117 -19.59 12.57 8.13
C SER A 117 -20.41 13.50 7.24
N GLU A 118 -19.86 14.67 6.90
CA GLU A 118 -20.53 15.64 6.00
C GLU A 118 -20.80 15.06 4.60
N VAL A 119 -19.91 14.17 4.15
CA VAL A 119 -20.03 13.44 2.89
C VAL A 119 -19.81 11.98 3.18
N ALA A 120 -20.63 11.11 2.60
CA ALA A 120 -20.47 9.66 2.61
C ALA A 120 -20.82 9.08 1.24
N VAL A 121 -20.18 7.97 0.86
CA VAL A 121 -20.44 7.30 -0.42
C VAL A 121 -20.92 5.88 -0.17
N ILE A 122 -22.08 5.50 -0.72
CA ILE A 122 -22.63 4.16 -0.60
C ILE A 122 -22.69 3.50 -1.97
N GLY A 123 -22.05 2.34 -2.10
CA GLY A 123 -22.07 1.49 -3.28
C GLY A 123 -23.13 0.39 -3.15
N PHE A 124 -24.10 0.36 -4.06
CA PHE A 124 -25.14 -0.64 -4.13
C PHE A 124 -24.82 -1.68 -5.21
N PHE A 125 -24.49 -2.90 -4.80
CA PHE A 125 -24.10 -3.97 -5.71
C PHE A 125 -24.82 -5.26 -5.37
N LYS A 126 -25.52 -5.87 -6.34
CA LYS A 126 -26.16 -7.19 -6.12
C LYS A 126 -25.15 -8.29 -5.75
N ASP A 127 -23.94 -8.18 -6.31
CA ASP A 127 -22.81 -9.05 -6.03
C ASP A 127 -21.60 -8.19 -5.67
N VAL A 128 -21.14 -8.31 -4.43
CA VAL A 128 -19.99 -7.58 -3.89
C VAL A 128 -18.66 -8.04 -4.48
N GLU A 129 -18.63 -9.18 -5.17
CA GLU A 129 -17.45 -9.71 -5.87
C GLU A 129 -17.42 -9.35 -7.36
N SER A 130 -18.43 -8.63 -7.84
CA SER A 130 -18.50 -8.15 -9.23
C SER A 130 -17.36 -7.19 -9.58
N ASP A 131 -17.01 -7.09 -10.86
CA ASP A 131 -15.95 -6.19 -11.32
C ASP A 131 -16.23 -4.72 -10.96
N SER A 132 -17.50 -4.31 -10.99
CA SER A 132 -17.92 -2.96 -10.58
C SER A 132 -17.75 -2.73 -9.08
N ALA A 133 -18.08 -3.72 -8.25
CA ALA A 133 -17.87 -3.62 -6.80
C ALA A 133 -16.38 -3.54 -6.47
N LYS A 134 -15.53 -4.30 -7.17
CA LYS A 134 -14.07 -4.22 -7.03
C LYS A 134 -13.51 -2.85 -7.42
N GLN A 135 -13.99 -2.25 -8.51
CA GLN A 135 -13.59 -0.89 -8.90
C GLN A 135 -14.03 0.16 -7.86
N PHE A 136 -15.23 0.00 -7.29
CA PHE A 136 -15.70 0.85 -6.21
C PHE A 136 -14.81 0.73 -4.96
N LEU A 137 -14.45 -0.49 -4.56
CA LEU A 137 -13.55 -0.73 -3.44
C LEU A 137 -12.15 -0.14 -3.71
N GLN A 138 -11.63 -0.27 -4.93
CA GLN A 138 -10.35 0.36 -5.32
C GLN A 138 -10.41 1.90 -5.21
N ALA A 139 -11.51 2.53 -5.61
CA ALA A 139 -11.69 3.97 -5.43
C ALA A 139 -11.77 4.36 -3.95
N ALA A 140 -12.47 3.55 -3.14
CA ALA A 140 -12.56 3.73 -1.71
C ALA A 140 -11.20 3.61 -1.01
N GLU A 141 -10.28 2.77 -1.50
CA GLU A 141 -8.91 2.68 -0.96
C GLU A 141 -8.06 3.94 -1.20
N ALA A 142 -8.40 4.75 -2.20
CA ALA A 142 -7.64 5.96 -2.54
C ALA A 142 -8.04 7.19 -1.71
N ILE A 143 -9.25 7.16 -1.13
CA ILE A 143 -9.91 8.29 -0.46
C ILE A 143 -9.99 8.00 1.03
N ASP A 144 -9.20 8.71 1.83
CA ASP A 144 -9.07 8.48 3.28
C ASP A 144 -10.06 9.33 4.12
N ASP A 145 -10.59 10.40 3.54
CA ASP A 145 -11.32 11.48 4.21
C ASP A 145 -12.85 11.36 4.08
N ILE A 146 -13.33 10.46 3.23
CA ILE A 146 -14.76 10.21 3.02
C ILE A 146 -15.05 8.75 3.41
N PRO A 147 -16.03 8.47 4.29
CA PRO A 147 -16.44 7.11 4.58
C PRO A 147 -17.15 6.46 3.40
N PHE A 148 -16.75 5.21 3.10
CA PHE A 148 -17.39 4.37 2.09
C PHE A 148 -18.19 3.25 2.76
N GLY A 149 -19.39 3.02 2.22
CA GLY A 149 -20.26 1.91 2.55
C GLY A 149 -20.53 1.05 1.32
N ILE A 150 -20.71 -0.25 1.51
CA ILE A 150 -21.11 -1.18 0.45
C ILE A 150 -22.25 -2.07 0.92
N THR A 151 -23.26 -2.27 0.07
CA THR A 151 -24.39 -3.16 0.38
C THR A 151 -24.85 -3.94 -0.83
N SER A 152 -25.33 -5.15 -0.57
CA SER A 152 -26.06 -5.99 -1.53
C SER A 152 -27.51 -6.24 -1.10
N ASN A 153 -27.94 -5.65 0.01
CA ASN A 153 -29.31 -5.76 0.47
C ASN A 153 -30.20 -4.78 -0.31
N SER A 154 -31.32 -5.27 -0.83
CA SER A 154 -32.29 -4.48 -1.59
C SER A 154 -33.12 -3.52 -0.74
N ASP A 155 -33.11 -3.70 0.58
CA ASP A 155 -33.91 -2.94 1.54
C ASP A 155 -33.16 -1.73 2.13
N VAL A 156 -31.93 -1.51 1.67
CA VAL A 156 -31.06 -0.34 1.96
C VAL A 156 -31.21 0.66 0.83
#